data_AF-A0A1W9ZC73-F1
#
_entry.id   AF-A0A1W9ZC73-F1
#
_cell.length_a   1.000
_cell.length_b   1.000
_cell.length_c   1.000
_cell.angle_alpha   90.00
_cell.angle_beta   90.00
_cell.angle_gamma   90.00
#
_symmetry.space_group_name_H-M   'P 1'
#
loop_
_entity.id
_entity.type
_entity.pdbx_description
1 polymer ?
#
loop_
_entity_poly.entity_id
_entity_poly.type
_entity_poly.pdbx_seq_one_letter_code
_entity_poly.pdbx_strand_id
1 'polypeptide(L)'
;GLGSIGGAGGVGGNAGMLAGDGGTGGTGGFGAANGGAGGAGGKAGLFGDGGGGGVGGQGFGPGGSGGAGGDAVLIGDGGNGGKGGTGTPPGAGGTPGAGGQLFGLDGLT
;
A
#
# COMPACT_ATOMS: atom_id res chain seq x y z
N GLY A 1 -9.29 6.53 -27.89
CA GLY A 1 -8.29 7.37 -27.21
C GLY A 1 -7.34 6.46 -26.48
N LEU A 2 -6.05 6.80 -26.42
CA LEU A 2 -5.08 6.08 -25.60
C LEU A 2 -5.55 6.17 -24.14
N GLY A 3 -5.71 5.03 -23.46
CA GLY A 3 -6.02 5.01 -22.03
C GLY A 3 -4.92 5.76 -21.30
N SER A 4 -5.25 6.95 -20.80
CA SER A 4 -4.24 7.93 -20.36
C SER A 4 -3.87 7.78 -18.88
N ILE A 5 -4.65 7.05 -18.09
CA ILE A 5 -4.39 6.83 -16.66
C ILE A 5 -3.94 5.39 -16.46
N GLY A 6 -2.88 5.20 -15.66
CA GLY A 6 -2.38 3.89 -15.29
C GLY A 6 -3.38 3.16 -14.39
N GLY A 7 -3.47 1.83 -14.54
CA GLY A 7 -4.35 1.01 -13.71
C GLY A 7 -3.94 1.07 -12.24
N ALA A 8 -4.90 1.10 -11.32
CA ALA A 8 -4.62 0.99 -9.90
C ALA A 8 -4.07 -0.41 -9.55
N GLY A 9 -3.19 -0.47 -8.57
CA GLY A 9 -2.74 -1.72 -7.98
C GLY A 9 -3.86 -2.41 -7.19
N GLY A 10 -3.87 -3.74 -7.21
CA GLY A 10 -4.83 -4.52 -6.42
C GLY A 10 -4.61 -4.38 -4.92
N VAL A 11 -5.68 -4.39 -4.13
CA VAL A 11 -5.57 -4.40 -2.66
C VAL A 11 -5.05 -5.76 -2.19
N GLY A 12 -4.16 -5.75 -1.20
CA GLY A 12 -3.65 -6.95 -0.56
C GLY A 12 -4.75 -7.66 0.25
N GLY A 13 -4.75 -9.00 0.21
CA GLY A 13 -5.73 -9.78 0.94
C GLY A 13 -5.56 -9.65 2.45
N ASN A 14 -6.66 -9.51 3.19
CA ASN A 14 -6.60 -9.60 4.65
C ASN A 14 -6.32 -11.04 5.09
N ALA A 15 -5.60 -11.19 6.19
CA ALA A 15 -5.36 -12.48 6.80
C ALA A 15 -6.63 -13.09 7.42
N GLY A 16 -6.54 -14.36 7.80
CA GLY A 16 -7.55 -15.02 8.63
C GLY A 16 -7.57 -14.45 10.06
N MET A 17 -8.68 -14.67 10.77
CA MET A 17 -8.94 -14.01 12.06
C MET A 17 -7.87 -14.25 13.13
N LEU A 18 -7.36 -15.49 13.25
CA LEU A 18 -6.49 -15.87 14.36
C LEU A 18 -5.02 -15.53 14.11
N ALA A 19 -4.47 -15.99 12.99
CA ALA A 19 -3.08 -15.78 12.67
C ALA A 19 -2.87 -15.63 11.16
N GLY A 20 -1.88 -14.81 10.81
CA GLY A 20 -1.46 -14.59 9.44
C GLY A 20 -1.20 -13.12 9.16
N ASP A 21 -0.27 -12.89 8.24
CA ASP A 21 0.10 -11.56 7.81
C ASP A 21 -0.86 -11.06 6.72
N GLY A 22 -1.08 -9.76 6.71
CA GLY A 22 -1.77 -9.11 5.61
C GLY A 22 -0.98 -9.21 4.32
N GLY A 23 -1.68 -9.46 3.20
CA GLY A 23 -1.06 -9.45 1.89
C GLY A 23 -0.59 -8.06 1.48
N THR A 24 0.51 -7.95 0.75
CA THR A 24 0.98 -6.66 0.22
C THR A 24 0.04 -6.12 -0.85
N GLY A 25 -0.14 -4.81 -0.89
CA GLY A 25 -0.83 -4.13 -1.99
C GLY A 25 -0.02 -4.18 -3.28
N GLY A 26 -0.70 -4.32 -4.42
CA GLY A 26 -0.10 -4.33 -5.75
C GLY A 26 0.39 -2.94 -6.17
N THR A 27 1.40 -2.91 -7.03
CA THR A 27 1.91 -1.64 -7.59
C THR A 27 0.92 -1.03 -8.58
N GLY A 28 0.80 0.29 -8.57
CA GLY A 28 0.08 1.03 -9.60
C GLY A 28 0.79 0.95 -10.96
N GLY A 29 0.00 0.89 -12.03
CA GLY A 29 0.49 0.83 -13.40
C GLY A 29 0.98 2.18 -13.92
N PHE A 30 1.85 2.15 -14.91
CA PHE A 30 2.23 3.35 -15.65
C PHE A 30 1.03 3.96 -16.41
N GLY A 31 0.96 5.29 -16.47
CA GLY A 31 0.00 6.00 -17.32
C GLY A 31 0.59 7.21 -18.03
N ALA A 32 0.19 7.38 -19.30
CA ALA A 32 0.72 8.45 -20.16
C ALA A 32 0.26 9.87 -19.76
N ALA A 33 -0.82 10.01 -19.00
CA ALA A 33 -1.23 11.25 -18.33
C ALA A 33 -0.98 11.15 -16.82
N ASN A 34 -1.47 10.12 -16.15
CA ASN A 34 -1.31 9.96 -14.70
C ASN A 34 -0.90 8.52 -14.36
N GLY A 35 0.05 8.35 -13.46
CA GLY A 35 0.35 7.04 -12.89
C GLY A 35 -0.82 6.51 -12.07
N GLY A 36 -1.02 5.19 -12.08
CA GLY A 36 -2.05 4.53 -11.27
C GLY A 36 -1.67 4.50 -9.79
N ALA A 37 -2.64 4.58 -8.88
CA ALA A 37 -2.37 4.44 -7.45
C ALA A 37 -1.89 3.03 -7.09
N GLY A 38 -1.00 2.92 -6.10
CA GLY A 38 -0.68 1.64 -5.47
C GLY A 38 -1.85 1.13 -4.62
N GLY A 39 -2.00 -0.20 -4.55
CA GLY A 39 -3.02 -0.84 -3.74
C GLY A 39 -2.70 -0.77 -2.25
N ALA A 40 -3.72 -0.72 -1.39
CA ALA A 40 -3.51 -0.82 0.04
C ALA A 40 -3.03 -2.22 0.43
N GLY A 41 -2.20 -2.33 1.47
CA GLY A 41 -1.87 -3.59 2.13
C GLY A 41 -3.05 -4.13 2.94
N GLY A 42 -3.11 -5.45 3.07
CA GLY A 42 -4.13 -6.16 3.84
C GLY A 42 -3.88 -6.09 5.35
N LYS A 43 -4.95 -6.20 6.14
CA LYS A 43 -4.88 -6.28 7.61
C LYS A 43 -4.42 -7.68 8.04
N ALA A 44 -3.67 -7.74 9.14
CA ALA A 44 -3.26 -9.00 9.76
C ALA A 44 -4.39 -9.69 10.53
N GLY A 45 -4.13 -10.93 10.98
CA GLY A 45 -4.92 -11.60 12.00
C GLY A 45 -4.60 -11.07 13.40
N LEU A 46 -5.13 -11.70 14.46
CA LEU A 46 -4.76 -11.34 15.84
C LEU A 46 -3.24 -11.40 16.06
N PHE A 47 -2.59 -12.43 15.49
CA PHE A 47 -1.14 -12.59 15.47
C PHE A 47 -0.63 -12.53 14.03
N GLY A 48 0.15 -11.50 13.71
CA GLY A 48 0.73 -11.32 12.38
C GLY A 48 0.92 -9.85 12.04
N ASP A 49 1.69 -9.62 10.99
CA ASP A 49 2.08 -8.29 10.55
C ASP A 49 1.12 -7.76 9.48
N GLY A 50 0.91 -6.44 9.46
CA GLY A 50 0.17 -5.77 8.42
C GLY A 50 0.90 -5.83 7.07
N GLY A 51 0.16 -5.96 5.98
CA GLY A 51 0.76 -6.01 4.64
C GLY A 51 1.31 -4.66 4.21
N GLY A 52 2.46 -4.62 3.53
CA GLY A 52 2.97 -3.38 2.95
C GLY A 52 2.04 -2.80 1.86
N GLY A 53 1.93 -1.48 1.80
CA GLY A 53 1.22 -0.77 0.73
C GLY A 53 1.99 -0.82 -0.59
N GLY A 54 1.26 -0.91 -1.70
CA GLY A 54 1.84 -0.95 -3.04
C GLY A 54 2.42 0.39 -3.47
N VAL A 55 3.49 0.37 -4.26
CA VAL A 55 4.09 1.59 -4.83
C VAL A 55 3.16 2.19 -5.89
N GLY A 56 3.06 3.53 -5.93
CA GLY A 56 2.34 4.25 -6.97
C GLY A 56 3.02 4.14 -8.33
N GLY A 57 2.24 4.09 -9.40
CA GLY A 57 2.71 3.99 -10.77
C GLY A 57 3.33 5.28 -11.28
N GLN A 58 4.24 5.15 -12.24
CA GLN A 58 4.89 6.28 -12.91
C GLN A 58 3.89 6.99 -13.84
N GLY A 59 3.95 8.32 -13.92
CA GLY A 59 3.18 9.12 -14.88
C GLY A 59 4.06 10.12 -15.64
N PHE A 60 3.74 10.39 -16.91
CA PHE A 60 4.35 11.53 -17.62
C PHE A 60 3.76 12.87 -17.16
N GLY A 61 2.51 12.88 -16.69
CA GLY A 61 1.98 13.94 -15.82
C GLY A 61 2.20 13.56 -14.35
N PRO A 62 1.20 13.71 -13.47
CA PRO A 62 1.36 13.35 -12.06
C PRO A 62 1.65 11.84 -11.86
N GLY A 63 2.54 11.54 -10.90
CA GLY A 63 2.75 10.18 -10.43
C GLY A 63 1.57 9.66 -9.62
N GLY A 64 1.37 8.34 -9.61
CA GLY A 64 0.34 7.71 -8.80
C GLY A 64 0.70 7.74 -7.31
N SER A 65 -0.27 7.87 -6.42
CA SER A 65 -0.01 7.77 -4.97
C SER A 65 0.41 6.36 -4.58
N GLY A 66 1.26 6.22 -3.55
CA GLY A 66 1.48 4.95 -2.88
C GLY A 66 0.24 4.48 -2.12
N GLY A 67 0.09 3.17 -1.96
CA GLY A 67 -0.97 2.56 -1.17
C GLY A 67 -0.68 2.62 0.33
N ALA A 68 -1.71 2.69 1.16
CA ALA A 68 -1.54 2.58 2.60
C ALA A 68 -1.03 1.20 3.02
N GLY A 69 -0.24 1.14 4.08
CA GLY A 69 0.08 -0.11 4.78
C GLY A 69 -1.15 -0.71 5.47
N GLY A 70 -1.13 -2.02 5.67
CA GLY A 70 -2.08 -2.76 6.47
C GLY A 70 -1.75 -2.65 7.95
N ASP A 71 -2.75 -2.73 8.81
CA ASP A 71 -2.52 -2.72 10.26
C ASP A 71 -2.31 -4.15 10.76
N ALA A 72 -1.48 -4.28 11.79
CA ALA A 72 -1.53 -5.42 12.70
C ALA A 72 -2.69 -5.26 13.69
N VAL A 73 -2.97 -6.29 14.51
CA VAL A 73 -4.13 -6.30 15.41
C VAL A 73 -3.75 -6.38 16.88
N LEU A 74 -3.27 -7.55 17.36
CA LEU A 74 -2.94 -7.74 18.78
C LEU A 74 -1.44 -7.84 18.99
N ILE A 75 -0.78 -8.70 18.22
CA ILE A 75 0.68 -8.82 18.19
C ILE A 75 1.14 -8.88 16.73
N GLY A 76 2.02 -7.95 16.37
CA GLY A 76 2.63 -7.84 15.04
C GLY A 76 2.88 -6.39 14.65
N ASP A 77 3.74 -6.17 13.67
CA ASP A 77 4.10 -4.85 13.17
C ASP A 77 3.12 -4.38 12.09
N GLY A 78 2.87 -3.08 12.04
CA GLY A 78 2.12 -2.45 10.95
C GLY A 78 2.89 -2.50 9.64
N GLY A 79 2.17 -2.62 8.54
CA GLY A 79 2.75 -2.61 7.20
C GLY A 79 3.24 -1.21 6.81
N ASN A 80 4.37 -1.14 6.11
CA ASN A 80 4.87 0.12 5.57
C ASN A 80 3.92 0.68 4.51
N GLY A 81 3.79 2.01 4.45
CA GLY A 81 3.15 2.70 3.33
C GLY A 81 3.96 2.54 2.03
N GLY A 82 3.27 2.46 0.90
CA GLY A 82 3.89 2.41 -0.41
C GLY A 82 4.50 3.76 -0.80
N LYS A 83 5.60 3.77 -1.54
CA LYS A 83 6.14 5.01 -2.09
C LYS A 83 5.22 5.57 -3.18
N GLY A 84 5.18 6.89 -3.33
CA GLY A 84 4.54 7.52 -4.48
C GLY A 84 5.32 7.27 -5.76
N GLY A 85 4.60 7.19 -6.88
CA GLY A 85 5.18 7.08 -8.21
C GLY A 85 5.81 8.38 -8.67
N THR A 86 6.78 8.27 -9.57
CA THR A 86 7.42 9.41 -10.23
C THR A 86 6.46 10.08 -11.21
N GLY A 87 6.58 11.41 -11.32
CA GLY A 87 5.84 12.24 -12.26
C GLY A 87 6.04 13.72 -11.93
N THR A 88 5.27 14.60 -12.57
CA THR A 88 5.28 16.04 -12.30
C THR A 88 3.86 16.53 -11.98
N PRO A 89 3.51 16.69 -10.68
CA PRO A 89 4.32 16.35 -9.50
C PRO A 89 4.44 14.84 -9.24
N PRO A 90 5.43 14.39 -8.44
CA PRO A 90 5.46 13.02 -7.94
C PRO A 90 4.22 12.70 -7.11
N GLY A 91 3.82 11.44 -7.12
CA GLY A 91 2.76 10.95 -6.25
C GLY A 91 3.18 11.03 -4.77
N ALA A 92 2.20 11.22 -3.89
CA ALA A 92 2.43 11.14 -2.45
C ALA A 92 2.74 9.69 -2.03
N GLY A 93 3.55 9.53 -0.98
CA GLY A 93 3.67 8.25 -0.27
C GLY A 93 2.36 7.85 0.41
N GLY A 94 2.18 6.56 0.63
CA GLY A 94 1.07 5.99 1.38
C GLY A 94 1.28 6.13 2.87
N THR A 95 0.19 6.12 3.64
CA THR A 95 0.23 6.13 5.10
C THR A 95 0.73 4.77 5.61
N PRO A 96 1.51 4.75 6.71
CA PRO A 96 1.87 3.50 7.35
C PRO A 96 0.66 2.87 8.05
N GLY A 97 0.69 1.55 8.22
CA GLY A 97 -0.26 0.83 9.07
C GLY A 97 0.15 0.86 10.54
N ALA A 98 -0.83 0.73 11.43
CA ALA A 98 -0.58 0.69 12.86
C ALA A 98 -0.03 -0.69 13.30
N GLY A 99 0.83 -0.69 14.31
CA GLY A 99 1.28 -1.89 15.01
C GLY A 99 0.20 -2.51 15.91
N GLY A 100 0.47 -3.72 16.39
CA GLY A 100 -0.42 -4.46 17.27
C GLY A 100 -0.63 -3.78 18.62
N GLN A 101 -1.83 -3.92 19.18
CA GLN A 101 -2.22 -3.24 20.42
C GLN A 101 -1.37 -3.61 21.65
N LEU A 102 -0.85 -4.84 21.70
CA LEU A 102 -0.04 -5.31 22.85
C LEU A 102 1.44 -5.26 22.54
N PHE A 103 1.84 -5.70 21.35
CA PHE A 103 3.21 -5.64 20.87
C PHE A 103 3.22 -5.44 19.35
N GLY A 104 4.11 -4.58 18.90
CA GLY A 104 4.23 -4.23 17.49
C GLY A 104 4.66 -2.78 17.31
N LEU A 105 5.38 -2.52 16.24
CA LEU A 105 5.74 -1.19 15.77
C LEU A 105 4.78 -0.76 14.67
N ASP A 106 4.55 0.55 14.55
CA ASP A 106 3.89 1.10 13.37
C ASP A 106 4.79 0.94 12.14
N GLY A 107 4.14 0.88 10.97
CA GLY A 107 4.84 0.91 9.69
C GLY A 107 5.54 2.24 9.43
N LEU A 108 6.40 2.24 8.42
CA LEU A 108 7.13 3.40 7.92
C LEU A 108 6.56 3.89 6.59
N THR A 109 6.96 5.09 6.17
CA THR A 109 6.59 5.69 4.88
C THR A 109 7.69 5.61 3.85
#